data_AF-A0AAU5RBM8-F1
#
_entry.id   AF-A0AAU5RBM8-F1
#
_cell.length_a   1.000
_cell.length_b   1.000
_cell.length_c   1.000
_cell.angle_alpha   90.00
_cell.angle_beta   90.00
_cell.angle_gamma   90.00
#
_symmetry.space_group_name_H-M   'P 1'
#
loop_
_entity.id
_entity.type
_entity.pdbx_description
1 polymer ?
#
loop_
_entity_poly.entity_id
_entity_poly.type
_entity_poly.pdbx_seq_one_letter_code
_entity_poly.pdbx_strand_id
1 'polypeptide(L)'
;MLIKGYDCGPLVAGESLAARPGFWSNYLMAMCADVVGAERPVPEWFGDDGADADALSEILLDPGRWPVFRLPAADGSGVVVVYRNMVGDYAIDYLLTHPGRSYAQQIATWEGGFSGVGLTWNQLVHIADNPAPAAEGVEEPAARLLLALPLLNDMHCPESAHARLTAALTATGSPRATAPDTAGLLVAHLTGRAHHDRTWGSPLSGT
;
A
#
# COMPACT_ATOMS: atom_id res chain seq x y z
N MET A 1 14.49 9.45 9.91
CA MET A 1 14.23 9.96 8.54
C MET A 1 13.23 11.12 8.64
N LEU A 2 13.51 12.25 7.99
CA LEU A 2 12.58 13.39 7.92
C LEU A 2 11.59 13.18 6.76
N ILE A 3 10.29 13.27 7.04
CA ILE A 3 9.24 13.22 6.01
C ILE A 3 8.84 14.67 5.73
N LYS A 4 9.34 15.24 4.63
CA LYS A 4 9.03 16.62 4.27
C LYS A 4 7.52 16.81 4.10
N GLY A 5 6.99 17.90 4.63
CA GLY A 5 5.56 18.19 4.60
C GLY A 5 4.78 17.64 5.80
N TYR A 6 5.46 16.89 6.68
CA TYR A 6 4.88 16.31 7.89
C TYR A 6 5.55 16.81 9.17
N ASP A 7 6.34 17.87 9.08
CA ASP A 7 7.15 18.40 10.19
C ASP A 7 6.31 18.84 11.41
N CYS A 8 4.99 19.02 11.24
CA CYS A 8 4.05 19.41 12.29
C CYS A 8 2.97 18.33 12.60
N GLY A 9 2.97 17.19 11.90
CA GLY A 9 1.97 16.14 12.10
C GLY A 9 2.30 15.21 13.28
N PRO A 10 1.30 14.63 13.98
CA PRO A 10 1.53 13.72 15.10
C PRO A 10 1.96 12.31 14.62
N LEU A 11 3.06 12.25 13.88
CA LEU A 11 3.59 11.02 13.31
C LEU A 11 3.97 10.03 14.42
N VAL A 12 3.50 8.80 14.29
CA VAL A 12 3.83 7.69 15.21
C VAL A 12 4.29 6.47 14.42
N ALA A 13 5.13 5.63 15.02
CA ALA A 13 5.51 4.34 14.44
C ALA A 13 4.26 3.44 14.32
N GLY A 14 3.98 2.99 13.09
CA GLY A 14 2.84 2.13 12.76
C GLY A 14 3.24 0.68 12.53
N GLU A 15 4.53 0.36 12.45
CA GLU A 15 5.06 -0.92 12.00
C GLU A 15 4.48 -2.13 12.76
N SER A 16 4.24 -2.01 14.07
CA SER A 16 3.64 -3.06 14.90
C SER A 16 2.15 -3.30 14.63
N LEU A 17 1.44 -2.33 14.03
CA LEU A 17 0.03 -2.47 13.66
C LEU A 17 -0.16 -3.47 12.52
N ALA A 18 0.85 -3.68 11.67
CA ALA A 18 0.78 -4.63 10.55
C ALA A 18 0.62 -6.09 10.98
N ALA A 19 0.94 -6.40 12.25
CA ALA A 19 0.78 -7.74 12.83
C ALA A 19 -0.53 -7.89 13.62
N ARG A 20 -1.36 -6.84 13.74
CA ARG A 20 -2.61 -6.89 14.49
C ARG A 20 -3.76 -7.40 13.61
N PRO A 21 -4.69 -8.19 14.19
CA PRO A 21 -5.98 -8.45 13.55
C PRO A 21 -6.66 -7.15 13.12
N GLY A 22 -7.30 -7.19 11.96
CA GLY A 22 -7.98 -6.06 11.32
C GLY A 22 -7.08 -5.27 10.37
N PHE A 23 -5.76 -5.46 10.35
CA PHE A 23 -4.87 -4.56 9.60
C PHE A 23 -5.02 -4.72 8.09
N TRP A 24 -4.93 -5.95 7.62
CA TRP A 24 -4.93 -6.21 6.18
C TRP A 24 -6.29 -5.97 5.56
N SER A 25 -7.39 -6.25 6.28
CA SER A 25 -8.73 -5.83 5.87
C SER A 25 -8.87 -4.31 5.80
N ASN A 26 -8.45 -3.55 6.82
CA ASN A 26 -8.49 -2.08 6.75
C ASN A 26 -7.63 -1.50 5.61
N TYR A 27 -6.51 -2.15 5.28
CA TYR A 27 -5.54 -1.62 4.34
C TYR A 27 -5.81 -1.98 2.87
N LEU A 28 -6.22 -3.22 2.58
CA LEU A 28 -6.31 -3.74 1.20
C LEU A 28 -7.74 -3.97 0.73
N MET A 29 -8.73 -4.06 1.63
CA MET A 29 -10.10 -4.43 1.24
C MET A 29 -10.72 -3.45 0.23
N ALA A 30 -10.40 -2.15 0.34
CA ALA A 30 -10.84 -1.14 -0.64
C ALA A 30 -10.34 -1.45 -2.06
N MET A 31 -9.14 -2.02 -2.21
CA MET A 31 -8.61 -2.43 -3.51
C MET A 31 -9.43 -3.55 -4.15
N CYS A 32 -10.04 -4.41 -3.35
CA CYS A 32 -10.89 -5.50 -3.85
C CYS A 32 -12.30 -5.01 -4.22
N ALA A 33 -12.76 -3.88 -3.66
CA ALA A 33 -14.11 -3.37 -3.84
C ALA A 33 -14.34 -2.71 -5.21
N ASP A 34 -13.28 -2.20 -5.83
CA ASP A 34 -13.35 -1.46 -7.11
C ASP A 34 -13.43 -2.38 -8.35
N VAL A 35 -13.37 -3.71 -8.16
CA VAL A 35 -13.41 -4.68 -9.25
C VAL A 35 -14.85 -4.93 -9.70
N VAL A 36 -15.17 -4.56 -10.94
CA VAL A 36 -16.53 -4.69 -11.51
C VAL A 36 -17.00 -6.15 -11.50
N GLY A 37 -18.16 -6.39 -10.89
CA GLY A 37 -18.82 -7.70 -10.85
C GLY A 37 -18.27 -8.65 -9.78
N ALA A 38 -17.30 -8.22 -8.97
CA ALA A 38 -16.85 -8.97 -7.81
C ALA A 38 -17.90 -8.93 -6.68
N GLU A 39 -17.88 -9.96 -5.83
CA GLU A 39 -18.59 -9.93 -4.56
C GLU A 39 -18.04 -8.80 -3.67
N ARG A 40 -18.90 -8.21 -2.82
CA ARG A 40 -18.48 -7.19 -1.87
C ARG A 40 -17.42 -7.79 -0.93
N PRO A 41 -16.22 -7.21 -0.84
CA PRO A 41 -15.18 -7.78 0.00
C PRO A 41 -15.54 -7.63 1.48
N VAL A 42 -15.14 -8.63 2.27
CA VAL A 42 -15.39 -8.72 3.72
C VAL A 42 -14.10 -9.02 4.49
N PRO A 43 -13.99 -8.64 5.77
CA PRO A 43 -12.78 -8.84 6.57
C PRO A 43 -12.28 -10.30 6.62
N GLU A 44 -13.18 -11.27 6.55
CA GLU A 44 -12.89 -12.71 6.65
C GLU A 44 -11.99 -13.19 5.50
N TRP A 45 -12.01 -12.49 4.36
CA TRP A 45 -11.10 -12.77 3.25
C TRP A 45 -9.64 -12.59 3.63
N PHE A 46 -9.37 -11.72 4.62
CA PHE A 46 -8.06 -11.40 5.16
C PHE A 46 -7.75 -12.12 6.48
N GLY A 47 -8.70 -12.89 7.02
CA GLY A 47 -8.56 -13.63 8.28
C GLY A 47 -9.06 -12.89 9.52
N ASP A 48 -9.69 -11.75 9.31
CA ASP A 48 -10.25 -10.90 10.36
C ASP A 48 -11.77 -11.13 10.47
N ASP A 49 -12.38 -10.77 11.60
CA ASP A 49 -13.82 -10.52 11.65
C ASP A 49 -14.13 -9.01 11.60
N GLY A 50 -15.42 -8.66 11.54
CA GLY A 50 -15.85 -7.26 11.53
C GLY A 50 -15.43 -6.49 12.78
N ALA A 51 -15.35 -7.14 13.94
CA ALA A 51 -14.97 -6.47 15.19
C ALA A 51 -13.46 -6.18 15.24
N ASP A 52 -12.63 -7.08 14.72
CA ASP A 52 -11.20 -6.87 14.55
C ASP A 52 -10.93 -5.68 13.62
N ALA A 53 -11.63 -5.63 12.49
CA ALA A 53 -11.53 -4.53 11.53
C ALA A 53 -11.96 -3.20 12.16
N ASP A 54 -13.12 -3.15 12.82
CA ASP A 54 -13.62 -1.94 13.48
C ASP A 54 -12.66 -1.46 14.58
N ALA A 55 -12.21 -2.37 15.45
CA ALA A 55 -11.32 -2.03 16.55
C ALA A 55 -9.97 -1.46 16.09
N LEU A 56 -9.44 -1.96 14.96
CA LEU A 56 -8.20 -1.42 14.41
C LEU A 56 -8.42 -0.13 13.62
N SER A 57 -9.58 0.04 12.97
CA SER A 57 -9.92 1.28 12.25
C SER A 57 -9.85 2.50 13.16
N GLU A 58 -10.35 2.40 14.40
CA GLU A 58 -10.31 3.46 15.41
C GLU A 58 -8.87 3.90 15.75
N ILE A 59 -7.91 2.98 15.67
CA ILE A 59 -6.50 3.24 15.94
C ILE A 59 -5.81 3.81 14.71
N LEU A 60 -6.10 3.26 13.53
CA LEU A 60 -5.51 3.70 12.27
C LEU A 60 -5.96 5.11 11.87
N LEU A 61 -7.18 5.49 12.25
CA LEU A 61 -7.83 6.74 11.85
C LEU A 61 -7.87 7.81 12.96
N ASP A 62 -7.22 7.58 14.10
CA ASP A 62 -7.12 8.53 15.20
C ASP A 62 -6.51 9.87 14.72
N PRO A 63 -7.23 11.01 14.77
CA PRO A 63 -6.70 12.30 14.34
C PRO A 63 -5.47 12.77 15.13
N GLY A 64 -5.30 12.27 16.36
CA GLY A 64 -4.16 12.56 17.24
C GLY A 64 -2.93 11.71 16.97
N ARG A 65 -3.01 10.73 16.05
CA ARG A 65 -1.90 9.81 15.72
C ARG A 65 -1.89 9.52 14.25
N TRP A 66 -0.76 9.75 13.59
CA TRP A 66 -0.60 9.46 12.16
C TRP A 66 0.37 8.30 12.00
N PRO A 67 -0.12 7.05 11.95
CA PRO A 67 0.72 5.88 11.75
C PRO A 67 1.60 5.98 10.51
N VAL A 68 2.88 5.66 10.68
CA VAL A 68 3.88 5.61 9.61
C VAL A 68 4.45 4.20 9.51
N PHE A 69 4.45 3.64 8.31
CA PHE A 69 5.05 2.34 8.01
C PHE A 69 6.25 2.56 7.09
N ARG A 70 7.45 2.19 7.56
CA ARG A 70 8.70 2.35 6.82
C ARG A 70 9.15 1.03 6.22
N LEU A 71 9.52 1.07 4.94
CA LEU A 71 10.03 -0.08 4.17
C LEU A 71 11.39 0.29 3.54
N PRO A 72 12.44 0.53 4.35
CA PRO A 72 13.76 0.86 3.81
C PRO A 72 14.38 -0.37 3.14
N ALA A 73 14.94 -0.20 1.95
CA ALA A 73 15.67 -1.24 1.23
C ALA A 73 17.19 -1.05 1.36
N ALA A 74 17.94 -2.15 1.23
CA ALA A 74 19.39 -2.17 1.47
C ALA A 74 20.20 -1.25 0.54
N ASP A 75 19.67 -0.94 -0.65
CA ASP A 75 20.29 -0.03 -1.61
C ASP A 75 20.05 1.47 -1.29
N GLY A 76 19.27 1.76 -0.25
CA GLY A 76 18.87 3.11 0.15
C GLY A 76 17.58 3.62 -0.51
N SER A 77 16.96 2.81 -1.38
CA SER A 77 15.59 3.03 -1.82
C SER A 77 14.59 2.62 -0.72
N GLY A 78 13.31 2.93 -0.89
CA GLY A 78 12.29 2.47 0.05
C GLY A 78 10.95 3.16 -0.10
N VAL A 79 10.00 2.69 0.70
CA VAL A 79 8.62 3.18 0.73
C VAL A 79 8.28 3.64 2.13
N VAL A 80 7.48 4.69 2.21
CA VAL A 80 6.87 5.17 3.44
C VAL A 80 5.38 5.30 3.19
N VAL A 81 4.58 4.66 4.04
CA VAL A 81 3.12 4.77 4.03
C VAL A 81 2.72 5.58 5.26
N VAL A 82 1.94 6.65 5.06
CA VAL A 82 1.49 7.52 6.13
C VAL A 82 -0.04 7.58 6.13
N TYR A 83 -0.64 7.21 7.25
CA TYR A 83 -2.06 7.48 7.52
C TYR A 83 -2.18 8.94 7.97
N ARG A 84 -2.47 9.83 7.01
CA ARG A 84 -2.64 11.26 7.23
C ARG A 84 -4.06 11.51 7.74
N ASN A 85 -4.23 11.43 9.06
CA ASN A 85 -5.53 11.61 9.71
C ASN A 85 -5.85 13.09 10.00
N MET A 86 -5.67 13.94 9.00
CA MET A 86 -6.03 15.35 9.13
C MET A 86 -7.56 15.47 9.08
N VAL A 87 -8.15 16.12 10.09
CA VAL A 87 -9.60 16.32 10.13
C VAL A 87 -10.08 17.07 8.89
N GLY A 88 -10.94 16.42 8.10
CA GLY A 88 -11.48 16.96 6.85
C GLY A 88 -10.64 16.67 5.60
N ASP A 89 -9.48 16.02 5.74
CA ASP A 89 -8.59 15.63 4.63
C ASP A 89 -7.81 14.34 5.01
N TYR A 90 -8.58 13.28 5.26
CA TYR A 90 -8.07 11.95 5.58
C TYR A 90 -7.51 11.31 4.32
N ALA A 91 -6.31 10.76 4.39
CA ALA A 91 -5.71 10.08 3.26
C ALA A 91 -4.62 9.09 3.70
N ILE A 92 -4.33 8.12 2.83
CA ILE A 92 -3.08 7.35 2.89
C ILE A 92 -2.14 7.92 1.85
N ASP A 93 -1.03 8.48 2.33
CA ASP A 93 0.02 9.03 1.49
C ASP A 93 1.17 8.04 1.34
N TYR A 94 1.67 7.94 0.11
CA TYR A 94 2.77 7.06 -0.23
C TYR A 94 3.97 7.87 -0.70
N LEU A 95 5.11 7.64 -0.07
CA LEU A 95 6.36 8.32 -0.38
C LEU A 95 7.45 7.33 -0.76
N LEU A 96 8.30 7.72 -1.71
CA LEU A 96 9.51 6.99 -2.09
C LEU A 96 10.75 7.65 -1.51
N THR A 97 11.60 6.85 -0.87
CA THR A 97 12.97 7.23 -0.53
C THR A 97 13.90 6.80 -1.65
N HIS A 98 14.88 7.64 -1.97
CA HIS A 98 15.87 7.37 -3.02
C HIS A 98 17.28 7.40 -2.42
N PRO A 99 18.20 6.56 -2.93
CA PRO A 99 19.60 6.59 -2.50
C PRO A 99 20.20 7.99 -2.63
N GLY A 100 20.88 8.46 -1.60
CA GLY A 100 21.55 9.77 -1.58
C GLY A 100 20.64 10.99 -1.36
N ARG A 101 19.33 10.81 -1.19
CA ARG A 101 18.42 11.89 -0.75
C ARG A 101 18.12 11.77 0.73
N SER A 102 18.17 12.90 1.45
CA SER A 102 17.87 12.97 2.89
C SER A 102 16.37 12.98 3.23
N TYR A 103 15.50 12.95 2.22
CA TYR A 103 14.05 13.06 2.39
C TYR A 103 13.28 12.14 1.45
N ALA A 104 12.09 11.69 1.89
CA ALA A 104 11.13 10.94 1.07
C ALA A 104 10.33 11.90 0.17
N GLN A 105 10.06 11.49 -1.07
CA GLN A 105 9.25 12.23 -2.03
C GLN A 105 7.86 11.58 -2.12
N GLN A 106 6.79 12.35 -1.88
CA GLN A 106 5.41 11.90 -2.08
C GLN A 106 5.13 11.67 -3.56
N ILE A 107 4.52 10.53 -3.89
CA ILE A 107 4.25 10.12 -5.28
C ILE A 107 2.80 9.72 -5.56
N ALA A 108 2.04 9.38 -4.51
CA ALA A 108 0.63 9.02 -4.61
C ALA A 108 -0.11 9.34 -3.31
N THR A 109 -1.39 9.65 -3.46
CA THR A 109 -2.37 9.76 -2.36
C THR A 109 -3.57 8.92 -2.77
N TRP A 110 -4.03 8.04 -1.87
CA TRP A 110 -5.10 7.07 -2.17
C TRP A 110 -6.43 7.74 -2.59
N GLU A 111 -6.69 8.98 -2.17
CA GLU A 111 -7.88 9.78 -2.54
C GLU A 111 -7.68 10.67 -3.79
N GLY A 112 -6.47 10.73 -4.37
CA GLY A 112 -6.10 11.75 -5.38
C GLY A 112 -5.37 11.22 -6.63
N GLY A 113 -5.22 9.90 -6.75
CA GLY A 113 -4.47 9.27 -7.85
C GLY A 113 -2.95 9.44 -7.73
N PHE A 114 -2.21 8.85 -8.68
CA PHE A 114 -0.76 8.98 -8.76
C PHE A 114 -0.37 10.34 -9.37
N SER A 115 0.45 11.11 -8.66
CA SER A 115 1.07 12.33 -9.20
C SER A 115 2.44 12.04 -9.87
N GLY A 116 3.06 10.89 -9.57
CA GLY A 116 4.37 10.45 -10.08
C GLY A 116 4.38 9.11 -10.83
N VAL A 117 5.59 8.62 -11.16
CA VAL A 117 5.81 7.23 -11.62
C VAL A 117 5.76 6.33 -10.40
N GLY A 118 4.76 5.44 -10.32
CA GLY A 118 4.71 4.39 -9.30
C GLY A 118 5.83 3.35 -9.46
N LEU A 119 5.73 2.24 -8.73
CA LEU A 119 6.71 1.16 -8.78
C LEU A 119 6.44 0.20 -9.94
N THR A 120 7.50 -0.30 -10.55
CA THR A 120 7.46 -1.53 -11.35
C THR A 120 7.35 -2.76 -10.43
N TRP A 121 6.90 -3.90 -10.95
CA TRP A 121 6.85 -5.14 -10.17
C TRP A 121 8.21 -5.52 -9.59
N ASN A 122 9.28 -5.36 -10.37
CA ASN A 122 10.64 -5.68 -9.94
C ASN A 122 11.11 -4.77 -8.81
N GLN A 123 10.77 -3.48 -8.84
CA GLN A 123 11.11 -2.55 -7.75
C GLN A 123 10.33 -2.88 -6.48
N LEU A 124 9.05 -3.20 -6.61
CA LEU A 124 8.21 -3.62 -5.48
C LEU A 124 8.76 -4.89 -4.82
N VAL A 125 9.12 -5.91 -5.62
CA VAL A 125 9.75 -7.13 -5.12
C VAL A 125 11.11 -6.85 -4.49
N HIS A 126 11.92 -5.99 -5.11
CA HIS A 126 13.23 -5.61 -4.56
C HIS A 126 13.10 -4.98 -3.17
N ILE A 127 12.19 -4.01 -3.01
CA ILE A 127 11.91 -3.37 -1.72
C ILE A 127 11.41 -4.41 -0.71
N ALA A 128 10.53 -5.33 -1.10
CA ALA A 128 10.02 -6.36 -0.20
C ALA A 128 11.12 -7.32 0.30
N ASP A 129 11.99 -7.79 -0.60
CA ASP A 129 12.93 -8.88 -0.30
C ASP A 129 14.28 -8.42 0.27
N ASN A 130 14.62 -7.14 0.16
CA ASN A 130 15.94 -6.62 0.53
C ASN A 130 15.82 -5.54 1.61
N PRO A 131 15.33 -5.84 2.83
CA PRO A 131 15.24 -4.86 3.89
C PRO A 131 16.62 -4.29 4.25
N ALA A 132 16.68 -3.00 4.54
CA ALA A 132 17.91 -2.37 5.01
C ALA A 132 18.31 -2.94 6.38
N PRO A 133 19.54 -3.47 6.55
CA PRO A 133 19.98 -4.02 7.82
C PRO A 133 19.94 -2.96 8.94
N ALA A 134 19.38 -3.31 10.09
CA ALA A 134 19.31 -2.47 11.29
C ALA A 134 18.59 -1.11 11.12
N ALA A 135 17.81 -0.94 10.05
CA ALA A 135 16.95 0.23 9.88
C ALA A 135 15.58 -0.01 10.53
N GLU A 136 15.02 1.02 11.15
CA GLU A 136 13.63 0.98 11.63
C GLU A 136 12.66 0.78 10.47
N GLY A 137 11.77 -0.20 10.59
CA GLY A 137 10.77 -0.49 9.57
C GLY A 137 10.15 -1.87 9.71
N VAL A 138 9.25 -2.20 8.79
CA VAL A 138 8.67 -3.55 8.69
C VAL A 138 9.72 -4.48 8.06
N GLU A 139 10.09 -5.56 8.74
CA GLU A 139 11.13 -6.48 8.26
C GLU A 139 10.54 -7.63 7.40
N GLU A 140 9.34 -8.10 7.72
CA GLU A 140 8.73 -9.28 7.11
C GLU A 140 8.42 -9.08 5.62
N PRO A 141 9.03 -9.86 4.69
CA PRO A 141 8.89 -9.65 3.24
C PRO A 141 7.43 -9.67 2.75
N ALA A 142 6.59 -10.52 3.32
CA ALA A 142 5.16 -10.60 2.97
C ALA A 142 4.43 -9.30 3.32
N ALA A 143 4.65 -8.76 4.52
CA ALA A 143 4.05 -7.51 4.95
C ALA A 143 4.58 -6.32 4.13
N ARG A 144 5.89 -6.29 3.85
CA ARG A 144 6.51 -5.26 3.01
C ARG A 144 5.93 -5.25 1.59
N LEU A 145 5.74 -6.43 0.99
CA LEU A 145 5.14 -6.58 -0.33
C LEU A 145 3.72 -6.00 -0.36
N LEU A 146 2.88 -6.40 0.59
CA LEU A 146 1.48 -5.98 0.67
C LEU A 146 1.35 -4.48 1.00
N LEU A 147 2.18 -3.93 1.88
CA LEU A 147 2.24 -2.50 2.18
C LEU A 147 2.64 -1.67 0.96
N ALA A 148 3.58 -2.13 0.14
CA ALA A 148 3.99 -1.43 -1.07
C ALA A 148 3.04 -1.64 -2.26
N LEU A 149 2.12 -2.63 -2.20
CA LEU A 149 1.25 -3.02 -3.31
C LEU A 149 0.45 -1.87 -3.93
N PRO A 150 -0.14 -0.94 -3.16
CA PRO A 150 -0.88 0.19 -3.73
C PRO A 150 -0.07 1.06 -4.68
N LEU A 151 1.27 1.08 -4.54
CA LEU A 151 2.21 1.83 -5.37
C LEU A 151 2.54 1.16 -6.70
N LEU A 152 2.14 -0.10 -6.92
CA LEU A 152 2.37 -0.76 -8.19
C LEU A 152 1.64 0.00 -9.30
N ASN A 153 2.40 0.43 -10.30
CA ASN A 153 1.92 1.13 -11.47
C ASN A 153 2.63 0.57 -12.71
N ASP A 154 2.58 -0.76 -12.82
CA ASP A 154 3.19 -1.54 -13.88
C ASP A 154 2.09 -2.18 -14.73
N MET A 155 2.11 -1.92 -16.04
CA MET A 155 1.15 -2.52 -16.98
C MET A 155 1.37 -4.02 -17.17
N HIS A 156 2.55 -4.54 -16.80
CA HIS A 156 2.93 -5.94 -17.03
C HIS A 156 3.26 -6.64 -15.72
N CYS A 157 2.22 -6.93 -14.93
CA CYS A 157 2.36 -7.85 -13.81
C CYS A 157 2.75 -9.25 -14.34
N PRO A 158 3.83 -9.87 -13.86
CA PRO A 158 4.23 -11.19 -14.35
C PRO A 158 3.21 -12.25 -13.91
N GLU A 159 3.18 -13.38 -14.63
CA GLU A 159 2.31 -14.53 -14.29
C GLU A 159 2.51 -15.03 -12.86
N SER A 160 3.70 -14.84 -12.28
CA SER A 160 4.03 -15.21 -10.90
C SER A 160 3.42 -14.30 -9.83
N ALA A 161 2.85 -13.15 -10.20
CA ALA A 161 2.34 -12.16 -9.26
C ALA A 161 1.20 -12.71 -8.40
N HIS A 162 0.26 -13.43 -9.02
CA HIS A 162 -0.85 -14.06 -8.32
C HIS A 162 -0.36 -15.03 -7.23
N ALA A 163 0.56 -15.93 -7.59
CA ALA A 163 1.12 -16.91 -6.64
C ALA A 163 1.87 -16.21 -5.49
N ARG A 164 2.61 -15.15 -5.80
CA ARG A 164 3.36 -14.39 -4.80
C ARG A 164 2.45 -13.64 -3.83
N LEU A 165 1.39 -13.00 -4.33
CA LEU A 165 0.40 -12.31 -3.49
C LEU A 165 -0.39 -13.30 -2.63
N THR A 166 -0.77 -14.45 -3.18
CA THR A 166 -1.42 -15.54 -2.42
C THR A 166 -0.56 -15.96 -1.24
N ALA A 167 0.75 -16.17 -1.46
CA ALA A 167 1.69 -16.55 -0.42
C ALA A 167 1.85 -15.46 0.64
N ALA A 168 1.91 -14.19 0.23
CA ALA A 168 2.04 -13.06 1.15
C ALA A 168 0.79 -12.87 2.02
N LEU A 169 -0.41 -12.96 1.42
CA LEU A 169 -1.69 -12.94 2.15
C LEU A 169 -1.76 -14.08 3.17
N THR A 170 -1.42 -15.30 2.76
CA THR A 170 -1.40 -16.45 3.67
C THR A 170 -0.40 -16.25 4.82
N ALA A 171 0.78 -15.72 4.53
CA ALA A 171 1.82 -15.45 5.55
C ALA A 171 1.43 -14.35 6.53
N THR A 172 0.51 -13.47 6.16
CA THR A 172 0.04 -12.34 6.98
C THR A 172 -1.29 -12.60 7.70
N GLY A 173 -1.85 -13.81 7.55
CA GLY A 173 -3.00 -14.27 8.34
C GLY A 173 -4.23 -14.63 7.51
N SER A 174 -4.25 -14.35 6.20
CA SER A 174 -5.40 -14.68 5.36
C SER A 174 -5.64 -16.20 5.26
N PRO A 175 -6.89 -16.67 5.35
CA PRO A 175 -7.21 -18.08 5.21
C PRO A 175 -6.73 -18.62 3.86
N ARG A 176 -6.15 -19.82 3.87
CA ARG A 176 -5.71 -20.49 2.62
C ARG A 176 -6.82 -20.70 1.60
N ALA A 177 -8.07 -20.74 2.06
CA ALA A 177 -9.25 -20.89 1.21
C ALA A 177 -9.60 -19.61 0.45
N THR A 178 -9.36 -18.42 1.03
CA THR A 178 -9.72 -17.13 0.43
C THR A 178 -8.52 -16.41 -0.19
N ALA A 179 -7.31 -16.67 0.29
CA ALA A 179 -6.09 -15.99 -0.17
C ALA A 179 -5.87 -16.01 -1.70
N PRO A 180 -6.12 -17.10 -2.44
CA PRO A 180 -6.00 -17.10 -3.90
C PRO A 180 -6.98 -16.14 -4.58
N ASP A 181 -8.26 -16.20 -4.21
CA ASP A 181 -9.29 -15.37 -4.83
C ASP A 181 -9.07 -13.88 -4.49
N THR A 182 -8.70 -13.58 -3.24
CA THR A 182 -8.30 -12.23 -2.82
C THR A 182 -7.09 -11.74 -3.62
N ALA A 183 -6.07 -12.57 -3.84
CA ALA A 183 -4.93 -12.22 -4.69
C ALA A 183 -5.35 -11.94 -6.14
N GLY A 184 -6.29 -12.72 -6.69
CA GLY A 184 -6.87 -12.50 -8.01
C GLY A 184 -7.54 -11.14 -8.14
N LEU A 185 -8.34 -10.75 -7.14
CA LEU A 185 -8.98 -9.42 -7.09
C LEU A 185 -7.97 -8.28 -7.00
N LEU A 186 -6.92 -8.44 -6.18
CA LEU A 186 -5.85 -7.44 -6.10
C LEU A 186 -5.13 -7.27 -7.44
N VAL A 187 -4.79 -8.38 -8.12
CA VAL A 187 -4.18 -8.31 -9.46
C VAL A 187 -5.12 -7.64 -10.45
N ALA A 188 -6.41 -8.01 -10.46
CA ALA A 188 -7.41 -7.43 -11.35
C ALA A 188 -7.59 -5.92 -11.12
N HIS A 189 -7.57 -5.46 -9.86
CA HIS A 189 -7.58 -4.03 -9.55
C HIS A 189 -6.36 -3.33 -10.13
N LEU A 190 -5.17 -3.88 -9.90
CA LEU A 190 -3.90 -3.28 -10.32
C LEU A 190 -3.79 -3.17 -11.84
N THR A 191 -4.28 -4.16 -12.59
CA THR A 191 -4.28 -4.14 -14.06
C THR A 191 -5.48 -3.41 -14.67
N GLY A 192 -6.58 -3.28 -13.92
CA GLY A 192 -7.81 -2.60 -14.34
C GLY A 192 -7.81 -1.09 -14.14
N ARG A 193 -6.82 -0.53 -13.43
CA ARG A 193 -6.69 0.93 -13.26
C ARG A 193 -6.58 1.60 -14.63
N ALA A 194 -7.49 2.54 -14.90
CA ALA A 194 -7.41 3.38 -16.09
C ALA A 194 -6.10 4.17 -16.06
N HIS A 195 -5.11 3.73 -16.83
CA HIS A 195 -3.94 4.53 -17.09
C HIS A 195 -4.38 5.72 -17.94
N HIS A 196 -4.42 6.91 -17.33
CA HIS A 196 -4.38 8.14 -18.12
C HIS A 196 -3.03 8.16 -18.83
N ASP A 197 -3.01 7.71 -20.07
CA ASP A 197 -1.87 7.90 -20.96
C ASP A 197 -1.63 9.41 -21.06
N ARG A 198 -0.51 9.89 -20.51
CA ARG A 198 -0.11 11.30 -20.58
C ARG A 198 0.15 11.76 -22.02
N THR A 199 0.25 10.84 -22.99
CA THR A 199 0.32 11.15 -24.42
C THR A 199 -1.05 11.30 -25.08
N TRP A 200 -2.14 11.00 -24.38
CA TRP A 200 -3.50 11.29 -24.83
C TRP A 200 -3.70 12.82 -24.80
N GLY A 201 -3.32 13.46 -25.90
CA GLY A 201 -3.64 14.86 -26.14
C GLY A 201 -5.13 15.04 -25.94
N SER A 202 -5.52 15.94 -25.04
CA SER A 202 -6.92 16.27 -24.83
C SER A 202 -7.53 16.61 -26.20
N PRO A 203 -8.61 15.93 -26.64
CA PRO A 203 -9.23 16.19 -27.94
C PRO A 203 -9.94 17.56 -27.98
N LEU A 204 -9.82 18.38 -26.94
CA LEU A 204 -10.46 19.68 -26.79
C LEU A 204 -9.55 20.87 -27.07
N SER A 205 -8.30 20.66 -27.51
CA SER A 205 -7.49 21.74 -28.11
C SER A 205 -7.87 21.91 -29.58
N GLY A 206 -9.11 22.31 -29.83
CA GLY A 206 -9.55 22.82 -31.13
C GLY A 206 -9.06 24.25 -31.32
N THR A 207 -8.39 24.47 -32.44
CA THR A 207 -7.93 25.77 -32.98
C THR A 207 -9.04 26.77 -33.23
#